data_AF-A0A7C2KUS7-F1
#
_entry.id   AF-A0A7C2KUS7-F1
#
_cell.length_a   1.000
_cell.length_b   1.000
_cell.length_c   1.000
_cell.angle_alpha   90.00
_cell.angle_beta   90.00
_cell.angle_gamma   90.00
#
_symmetry.space_group_name_H-M   'P 1'
#
loop_
_entity.id
_entity.type
_entity.pdbx_description
1 polymer ?
#
loop_
_entity_poly.entity_id
_entity_poly.type
_entity_poly.pdbx_seq_one_letter_code
_entity_poly.pdbx_strand_id
1 'polypeptide(L)'
;MAAPPEASPPLGPDGALAADVPCRRCAYNLRGLRPERRCPECGTPIGRSIVGDLLEYCDPDWVARLARGATIVLWSFLIGLPAAILDDILTHVAGRAITITVAILMIAMGSAFIVLAVMFVRLTYRFRKALRLKATLARTHWSTPI
;
A
#
# COMPACT_ATOMS: atom_id res chain seq x y z
N MET A 1 -6.06 -13.93 -15.64
CA MET A 1 -5.09 -14.74 -14.89
C MET A 1 -3.88 -13.85 -14.65
N ALA A 2 -3.76 -13.26 -13.46
CA ALA A 2 -2.59 -12.45 -13.11
C ALA A 2 -1.44 -13.39 -12.75
N ALA A 3 -0.26 -13.18 -13.34
CA ALA A 3 0.94 -13.91 -12.96
C ALA A 3 1.24 -13.72 -11.46
N PRO A 4 1.78 -14.74 -10.75
CA PRO A 4 2.20 -14.59 -9.37
C PRO A 4 3.17 -13.40 -9.22
N PRO A 5 3.10 -12.59 -8.14
CA PRO A 5 4.01 -11.46 -7.93
C PRO A 5 5.45 -11.97 -8.00
N GLU A 6 6.15 -11.50 -9.02
CA GLU A 6 7.32 -12.13 -9.61
C GLU A 6 8.47 -12.26 -8.61
N ALA A 7 8.96 -13.50 -8.50
CA ALA A 7 10.26 -13.82 -7.96
C ALA A 7 11.35 -12.99 -8.65
N SER A 8 12.43 -12.70 -7.92
CA SER A 8 13.63 -12.03 -8.42
C SER A 8 13.97 -12.46 -9.86
N PRO A 9 14.39 -11.52 -10.72
CA PRO A 9 14.67 -11.82 -12.12
C PRO A 9 15.65 -12.98 -12.25
N PRO A 10 15.45 -13.89 -13.23
CA PRO A 10 16.30 -15.06 -13.39
C PRO A 10 17.76 -14.63 -13.62
N LEU A 11 18.67 -15.25 -12.88
CA LEU A 11 20.11 -15.09 -13.04
C LEU A 11 20.63 -16.19 -13.98
N GLY A 12 21.50 -15.81 -14.91
CA GLY A 12 22.24 -16.74 -15.73
C GLY A 12 23.33 -17.49 -14.94
N PRO A 13 23.97 -18.50 -15.54
CA PRO A 13 24.99 -19.32 -14.87
C PRO A 13 26.19 -18.50 -14.34
N ASP A 14 26.47 -17.34 -14.93
CA ASP A 14 27.57 -16.45 -14.53
C ASP A 14 27.20 -15.43 -13.42
N GLY A 15 25.98 -15.55 -12.87
CA GLY A 15 25.40 -14.63 -11.88
C GLY A 15 24.92 -13.29 -12.47
N ALA A 16 24.87 -13.17 -13.79
CA ALA A 16 24.37 -12.00 -14.50
C ALA A 16 22.85 -12.08 -14.72
N LEU A 17 22.17 -10.94 -14.84
CA LEU A 17 20.74 -10.90 -15.14
C LEU A 17 20.45 -11.53 -16.51
N ALA A 18 19.62 -12.58 -16.55
CA ALA A 18 19.23 -13.24 -17.79
C ALA A 18 18.01 -12.58 -18.45
N ALA A 19 17.20 -11.86 -17.66
CA ALA A 19 16.02 -11.13 -18.11
C ALA A 19 16.33 -9.66 -18.44
N ASP A 20 15.50 -9.08 -19.29
CA ASP A 20 15.49 -7.65 -19.58
C ASP A 20 14.88 -6.90 -18.38
N VAL A 21 15.74 -6.22 -17.61
CA VAL A 21 15.33 -5.43 -16.44
C VAL A 21 15.75 -3.98 -16.68
N PRO A 22 14.80 -3.05 -16.82
CA PRO A 22 15.14 -1.64 -16.99
C PRO A 22 15.66 -1.04 -15.68
N CYS A 23 16.68 -0.20 -15.77
CA CYS A 23 17.14 0.59 -14.64
C CYS A 23 16.03 1.55 -14.19
N ARG A 24 15.67 1.54 -12.90
CA ARG A 24 14.62 2.43 -12.37
C ARG A 24 14.90 3.93 -12.51
N ARG A 25 16.14 4.34 -12.75
CA ARG A 25 16.53 5.74 -12.88
C ARG A 25 16.62 6.23 -14.32
N CYS A 26 17.27 5.46 -15.19
CA CYS A 26 17.54 5.88 -16.58
C CYS A 26 16.91 4.97 -17.64
N ALA A 27 16.18 3.93 -17.23
CA ALA A 27 15.57 2.92 -18.09
C ALA A 27 16.55 2.08 -18.95
N TYR A 28 17.86 2.20 -18.75
CA TYR A 28 18.86 1.35 -19.41
C TYR A 28 18.65 -0.14 -19.09
N ASN A 29 18.74 -1.02 -20.08
CA ASN A 29 18.54 -2.45 -19.91
C ASN A 29 19.73 -3.09 -19.18
N LEU A 30 19.47 -3.71 -18.03
CA LEU A 30 20.48 -4.29 -17.15
C LEU A 30 20.79 -5.76 -17.46
N ARG A 31 20.22 -6.33 -18.53
CA ARG A 31 20.53 -7.70 -18.96
C ARG A 31 22.03 -7.91 -19.15
N GLY A 32 22.53 -9.04 -18.66
CA GLY A 32 23.95 -9.39 -18.70
C GLY A 32 24.80 -8.71 -17.62
N LEU A 33 24.22 -7.82 -16.79
CA LEU A 33 24.94 -7.21 -15.66
C LEU A 33 24.68 -7.96 -14.36
N ARG A 34 25.66 -7.92 -13.46
CA ARG A 34 25.54 -8.53 -12.13
C ARG A 34 24.78 -7.63 -11.15
N PRO A 35 23.91 -8.18 -10.27
CA PRO A 35 23.15 -7.44 -9.27
C PRO A 35 23.96 -6.52 -8.36
N GLU A 36 25.20 -6.90 -8.05
CA GLU A 36 26.08 -6.19 -7.12
C GLU A 36 26.76 -4.97 -7.76
N ARG A 37 26.67 -4.83 -9.10
CA ARG A 37 27.25 -3.70 -9.82
C ARG A 37 26.32 -2.48 -9.85
N ARG A 38 26.85 -1.39 -10.38
CA ARG A 38 26.13 -0.15 -10.67
C ARG A 38 25.78 -0.07 -12.14
N CYS A 39 24.67 0.58 -12.46
CA CYS A 39 24.28 0.91 -13.81
C CYS A 39 25.39 1.76 -14.49
N PRO A 40 25.86 1.39 -15.69
CA PRO A 40 26.94 2.11 -16.38
C PRO A 40 26.52 3.53 -16.82
N GLU A 41 25.22 3.77 -17.02
CA GLU A 41 24.70 5.07 -17.45
C GLU A 41 24.54 6.07 -16.31
N CYS A 42 23.96 5.65 -15.18
CA CYS A 42 23.55 6.57 -14.11
C CYS A 42 24.18 6.29 -12.74
N GLY A 43 25.02 5.26 -12.62
CA GLY A 43 25.68 4.88 -11.36
C GLY A 43 24.76 4.30 -10.27
N THR A 44 23.45 4.14 -10.55
CA THR A 44 22.48 3.58 -9.61
C THR A 44 22.78 2.10 -9.37
N PRO A 45 22.80 1.61 -8.11
CA PRO A 45 22.98 0.18 -7.81
C PRO A 45 21.93 -0.68 -8.51
N ILE A 46 22.36 -1.74 -9.21
CA ILE A 46 21.49 -2.63 -10.00
C ILE A 46 20.50 -3.36 -9.09
N GLY A 47 20.94 -3.74 -7.89
CA GLY A 47 20.10 -4.24 -6.80
C GLY A 47 18.77 -3.49 -6.63
N ARG A 48 18.75 -2.17 -6.83
CA ARG A 48 17.54 -1.35 -6.65
C ARG A 48 16.49 -1.54 -7.74
N SER A 49 16.90 -2.00 -8.92
CA SER A 49 16.01 -2.21 -10.07
C SER A 49 15.48 -3.64 -10.14
N ILE A 50 16.17 -4.59 -9.51
CA ILE A 50 15.80 -6.02 -9.49
C ILE A 50 14.90 -6.38 -8.31
N VAL A 51 14.94 -5.61 -7.22
CA VAL A 51 14.03 -5.80 -6.10
C VAL A 51 12.72 -5.10 -6.48
N GLY A 52 11.66 -5.88 -6.69
CA GLY A 52 10.41 -5.50 -7.34
C GLY A 52 9.63 -4.34 -6.70
N ASP A 53 8.35 -4.19 -7.01
CA ASP A 53 7.56 -3.00 -6.67
C ASP A 53 7.10 -2.94 -5.20
N LEU A 54 7.93 -3.44 -4.29
CA LEU A 54 7.71 -3.27 -2.86
C LEU A 54 7.81 -1.80 -2.49
N LEU A 55 6.81 -1.30 -1.74
CA LEU A 55 6.73 0.11 -1.31
C LEU A 55 7.98 0.60 -0.57
N GLU A 56 8.75 -0.29 0.05
CA GLU A 56 9.96 0.08 0.79
C GLU A 56 11.11 0.55 -0.11
N TYR A 57 11.09 0.20 -1.40
CA TYR A 57 12.09 0.61 -2.39
C TYR A 57 11.60 1.74 -3.32
N CYS A 58 10.39 2.23 -3.11
CA CYS A 58 9.84 3.36 -3.85
C CYS A 58 10.45 4.69 -3.41
N ASP A 59 10.31 5.70 -4.27
CA ASP A 59 10.67 7.08 -3.96
C ASP A 59 9.88 7.57 -2.73
N PRO A 60 10.56 8.03 -1.65
CA PRO A 60 9.89 8.47 -0.42
C PRO A 60 8.93 9.65 -0.66
N ASP A 61 9.22 10.55 -1.60
CA ASP A 61 8.35 11.69 -1.91
C ASP A 61 7.08 11.21 -2.61
N TRP A 62 7.20 10.21 -3.48
CA TRP A 62 6.05 9.56 -4.10
C TRP A 62 5.19 8.83 -3.06
N VAL A 63 5.80 8.07 -2.15
CA VAL A 63 5.07 7.38 -1.06
C VAL A 63 4.36 8.39 -0.16
N ALA A 64 4.99 9.53 0.15
CA ALA A 64 4.38 10.60 0.94
C ALA A 64 3.18 11.25 0.23
N ARG A 65 3.24 11.44 -1.09
CA ARG A 65 2.07 11.89 -1.89
C ARG A 65 0.94 10.88 -1.85
N LEU A 66 1.25 9.60 -2.05
CA LEU A 66 0.27 8.52 -2.00
C LEU A 66 -0.40 8.41 -0.62
N ALA A 67 0.39 8.51 0.45
CA ALA A 67 -0.10 8.48 1.82
C ALA A 67 -1.06 9.65 2.11
N ARG A 68 -0.77 10.86 1.63
CA ARG A 68 -1.66 12.02 1.77
C ARG A 68 -3.00 11.79 1.08
N GLY A 69 -3.00 11.29 -0.16
CA GLY A 69 -4.24 10.96 -0.88
C GLY A 69 -5.08 9.93 -0.14
N ALA A 70 -4.45 8.85 0.34
CA ALA A 70 -5.13 7.82 1.14
C ALA A 70 -5.72 8.38 2.44
N THR A 71 -5.06 9.32 3.09
CA THR A 71 -5.57 9.99 4.28
C THR A 71 -6.80 10.84 3.99
N ILE A 72 -6.84 11.57 2.87
CA ILE A 72 -8.02 12.36 2.47
C ILE A 72 -9.23 11.44 2.25
N VAL A 73 -9.04 10.34 1.52
CA VAL A 73 -10.11 9.34 1.28
C VAL A 73 -10.59 8.74 2.60
N LEU A 74 -9.69 8.44 3.54
CA LEU A 74 -10.07 7.93 4.85
C LEU A 74 -10.93 8.96 5.63
N TRP A 75 -10.53 10.23 5.63
CA TRP A 75 -11.29 11.29 6.29
C TRP A 75 -12.65 11.53 5.64
N SER A 76 -12.76 11.43 4.31
CA SER A 76 -14.06 11.57 3.64
C SER A 76 -15.04 10.48 4.06
N PHE A 77 -14.56 9.24 4.27
CA PHE A 77 -15.42 8.18 4.80
C PHE A 77 -15.78 8.41 6.27
N LEU A 78 -14.81 8.80 7.10
CA LEU A 78 -15.05 9.03 8.54
C LEU A 78 -16.04 10.17 8.81
N ILE A 79 -16.08 11.20 7.97
CA ILE A 79 -16.97 12.36 8.13
C ILE A 79 -18.26 12.18 7.32
N GLY A 80 -18.15 11.70 6.08
CA GLY A 80 -19.27 11.61 5.15
C GLY A 80 -20.32 10.57 5.55
N LEU A 81 -19.90 9.41 6.05
CA LEU A 81 -20.84 8.37 6.50
C LEU A 81 -21.71 8.84 7.67
N PRO A 82 -21.14 9.37 8.78
CA PRO A 82 -21.96 9.90 9.87
C PRO A 82 -22.85 11.07 9.45
N ALA A 83 -22.36 11.97 8.59
CA ALA A 83 -23.16 13.11 8.12
C ALA A 83 -24.37 12.64 7.30
N ALA A 84 -24.18 11.66 6.39
CA ALA A 84 -25.27 11.08 5.62
C ALA A 84 -26.28 10.34 6.51
N ILE A 85 -25.79 9.60 7.51
CA ILE A 85 -26.66 8.92 8.50
C ILE A 85 -27.45 9.95 9.31
N LEU A 86 -26.83 11.07 9.70
CA LEU A 86 -27.51 12.11 10.46
C LEU A 86 -28.59 12.83 9.64
N ASP A 87 -28.30 13.14 8.38
CA ASP A 87 -29.26 13.74 7.42
C ASP A 87 -30.47 12.84 7.19
N ASP A 88 -30.22 11.54 7.00
CA ASP A 88 -31.25 10.50 6.88
C ASP A 88 -32.15 10.44 8.13
N ILE A 89 -31.55 10.38 9.33
CA ILE A 89 -32.28 10.38 10.60
C ILE A 89 -33.15 11.63 10.75
N LEU A 90 -32.61 12.81 10.46
CA LEU A 90 -33.33 14.09 10.59
C LEU A 90 -34.58 14.13 9.69
N THR A 91 -34.43 13.65 8.46
CA THR A 91 -35.50 13.62 7.45
C THR A 91 -36.58 12.59 7.80
N HIS A 92 -36.20 11.45 8.37
CA HIS A 92 -37.12 10.37 8.69
C HIS A 92 -37.89 10.56 10.00
N VAL A 93 -37.34 11.24 11.01
CA VAL A 93 -38.03 11.52 12.29
C VAL A 93 -39.33 12.35 12.10
N ALA A 94 -39.49 13.03 10.95
CA ALA A 94 -40.69 13.79 10.60
C ALA A 94 -41.93 12.94 10.22
N GLY A 95 -41.81 11.62 9.95
CA GLY A 95 -42.92 10.77 9.47
C GLY A 95 -43.05 9.44 10.22
N ARG A 96 -43.92 9.36 11.22
CA ARG A 96 -43.98 8.28 12.23
C ARG A 96 -44.98 7.17 11.87
N ALA A 97 -44.53 6.11 11.20
CA ALA A 97 -45.09 4.73 11.24
C ALA A 97 -44.25 3.78 10.37
N ILE A 98 -43.90 4.21 9.15
CA ILE A 98 -42.99 3.49 8.24
C ILE A 98 -41.54 3.46 8.79
N THR A 99 -41.23 4.35 9.71
CA THR A 99 -39.90 4.62 10.28
C THR A 99 -39.36 3.54 11.20
N ILE A 100 -40.19 2.83 11.97
CA ILE A 100 -39.69 1.90 13.00
C ILE A 100 -39.03 0.68 12.36
N THR A 101 -39.69 0.09 11.36
CA THR A 101 -39.19 -1.11 10.67
C THR A 101 -37.94 -0.81 9.84
N VAL A 102 -37.90 0.36 9.18
CA VAL A 102 -36.73 0.82 8.43
C VAL A 102 -35.57 1.19 9.37
N ALA A 103 -35.84 1.80 10.52
CA ALA A 103 -34.80 2.15 11.50
C ALA A 103 -34.06 0.90 12.03
N ILE A 104 -34.76 -0.21 12.25
CA ILE A 104 -34.13 -1.46 12.72
C ILE A 104 -33.15 -2.01 11.68
N LEU A 105 -33.54 -2.01 10.39
CA LEU A 105 -32.66 -2.48 9.30
C LEU A 105 -31.46 -1.55 9.10
N MET A 106 -31.64 -0.24 9.24
CA MET A 106 -30.56 0.75 9.13
C MET A 106 -29.58 0.67 10.32
N ILE A 107 -30.05 0.43 11.55
CA ILE A 107 -29.18 0.21 12.71
C ILE A 107 -28.36 -1.08 12.54
N ALA A 108 -28.99 -2.14 12.03
CA ALA A 108 -28.30 -3.40 11.74
C ALA A 108 -27.21 -3.20 10.66
N MET A 109 -27.51 -2.47 9.59
CA MET A 109 -26.54 -2.18 8.53
C MET A 109 -25.42 -1.25 9.01
N GLY A 110 -25.76 -0.17 9.72
CA GLY A 110 -24.79 0.78 10.27
C GLY A 110 -23.83 0.14 11.28
N SER A 111 -24.32 -0.73 12.16
CA SER A 111 -23.48 -1.45 13.10
C SER A 111 -22.52 -2.43 12.40
N ALA A 112 -22.95 -3.09 11.33
CA ALA A 112 -22.07 -3.91 10.50
C ALA A 112 -20.96 -3.07 9.83
N PHE A 113 -21.31 -1.89 9.31
CA PHE A 113 -20.32 -0.96 8.74
C PHE A 113 -19.31 -0.45 9.78
N ILE A 114 -19.76 -0.13 11.00
CA ILE A 114 -18.86 0.30 12.08
C ILE A 114 -17.90 -0.83 12.47
N VAL A 115 -18.39 -2.06 12.60
CA VAL A 115 -17.55 -3.22 12.92
C VAL A 115 -16.51 -3.44 11.82
N LEU A 116 -16.91 -3.40 10.56
CA LEU A 116 -16.00 -3.52 9.41
C LEU A 116 -14.96 -2.41 9.39
N ALA A 117 -15.36 -1.16 9.64
CA ALA A 117 -14.46 -0.02 9.70
C ALA A 117 -13.43 -0.16 10.84
N VAL A 118 -13.86 -0.55 12.04
CA VAL A 118 -12.96 -0.79 13.18
C VAL A 118 -11.99 -1.94 12.87
N MET A 119 -12.48 -3.02 12.26
CA MET A 119 -11.64 -4.16 11.88
C MET A 119 -10.60 -3.76 10.83
N PHE A 120 -10.99 -2.95 9.85
CA PHE A 120 -10.11 -2.40 8.82
C PHE A 120 -9.07 -1.44 9.40
N VAL A 121 -9.46 -0.56 10.32
CA VAL A 121 -8.51 0.34 11.04
C VAL A 121 -7.51 -0.49 11.85
N ARG A 122 -7.98 -1.52 12.57
CA ARG A 122 -7.07 -2.44 13.29
C ARG A 122 -6.11 -3.14 12.34
N LEU A 123 -6.59 -3.61 11.19
CA LEU A 123 -5.76 -4.27 10.19
C LEU A 123 -4.68 -3.33 9.65
N THR A 124 -5.07 -2.13 9.21
CA THR A 124 -4.13 -1.13 8.69
C THR A 124 -3.14 -0.66 9.76
N TYR A 125 -3.56 -0.55 11.03
CA TYR A 125 -2.66 -0.21 12.13
C TYR A 125 -1.66 -1.33 12.42
N ARG A 126 -2.11 -2.59 12.49
CA ARG A 126 -1.22 -3.75 12.65
C ARG A 126 -0.24 -3.86 11.49
N PHE A 127 -0.72 -3.64 10.27
CA PHE A 127 0.10 -3.66 9.06
C PHE A 127 1.16 -2.56 9.09
N ARG A 128 0.78 -1.31 9.41
CA ARG A 128 1.73 -0.20 9.60
C ARG A 128 2.75 -0.49 10.70
N LYS A 129 2.33 -1.07 11.83
CA LYS A 129 3.24 -1.44 12.93
C LYS A 129 4.24 -2.51 12.49
N ALA A 130 3.78 -3.53 11.77
CA ALA A 130 4.64 -4.59 11.24
C ALA A 130 5.65 -4.05 10.22
N LEU A 131 5.22 -3.14 9.33
CA LEU A 131 6.10 -2.48 8.37
C LEU A 131 7.16 -1.62 9.06
N ARG A 132 6.80 -0.86 10.10
CA ARG A 132 7.78 -0.08 10.88
C ARG A 132 8.84 -0.96 11.53
N LEU A 133 8.45 -2.09 12.12
CA LEU A 133 9.38 -3.05 12.72
C LEU A 133 10.35 -3.63 11.69
N LYS A 134 9.85 -4.05 10.52
CA LYS A 134 10.70 -4.56 9.43
C LYS A 134 11.64 -3.48 8.90
N ALA A 135 11.17 -2.24 8.76
CA ALA A 135 11.99 -1.12 8.33
C ALA A 135 13.13 -0.80 9.31
N THR A 136 12.92 -0.98 10.62
CA THR A 136 13.99 -0.79 11.62
C THR A 136 15.03 -1.91 11.54
N LEU A 137 14.59 -3.16 11.41
CA LEU A 137 15.48 -4.33 11.26
C LEU A 137 16.29 -4.28 9.96
N ALA A 138 15.66 -3.85 8.86
CA ALA A 138 16.37 -3.62 7.61
C ALA A 138 17.46 -2.55 7.83
N ARG A 139 17.15 -1.42 8.47
CA ARG A 139 18.16 -0.36 8.69
C ARG A 139 19.40 -0.84 9.45
N THR A 140 19.24 -1.70 10.45
CA THR A 140 20.36 -2.29 11.20
C THR A 140 21.18 -3.29 10.39
N HIS A 141 20.57 -3.99 9.43
CA HIS A 141 21.25 -4.97 8.59
C HIS A 141 22.02 -4.35 7.42
N TRP A 142 21.69 -3.12 7.04
CA TRP A 142 22.38 -2.38 5.97
C TRP A 142 23.60 -1.58 6.48
N SER A 143 23.77 -1.45 7.80
CA SER A 143 24.91 -0.74 8.41
C SER A 143 26.13 -1.63 8.68
N THR A 144 26.05 -2.94 8.46
CA THR A 144 27.20 -3.84 8.53
C THR A 144 27.90 -3.87 7.17
N PRO A 145 29.09 -3.25 7.01
CA PRO A 145 29.90 -3.48 5.83
C PRO A 145 30.34 -4.94 5.84
N ILE A 146 30.01 -5.66 4.77
CA ILE A 146 30.63 -6.94 4.43
C ILE A 146 32.00 -6.62 3.81
#